data_AF-A0A241WAF3-F1
#
_entry.id   AF-A0A241WAF3-F1
#
_cell.length_a   1.000
_cell.length_b   1.000
_cell.length_c   1.000
_cell.angle_alpha   90.00
_cell.angle_beta   90.00
_cell.angle_gamma   90.00
#
_symmetry.space_group_name_H-M   'P 1'
#
loop_
_entity.id
_entity.type
_entity.pdbx_description
1 polymer ?
#
loop_
_entity_poly.entity_id
_entity_poly.type
_entity_poly.pdbx_seq_one_letter_code
_entity_poly.pdbx_strand_id
1 'polypeptide(L)'
;MYIPPPKAKSKDFLRLKAIAYALLIIVLPCCLFLYTCAPKSKLEKQIAQTPELFDQSSNQEIPDSQQLLIPASAFSSEALHIDNQGDILAQFRALPHWESPIMQVQNDFGQLFMHLDFAGIQNTRKDAEIYVLAVCHLGSHQTICPSNSAFPQEQAYLTASTNDLTEYQTIGGSAGKSWYYYAKGYTAQYLISTPVQDVSFIAVASIPQQYQSKWIRLSTATHPIVHTQTSYFFQSHHSKYYKFLLLLLPIIAGIMFLHYQGFESTQVLALGILSLIFFTLSTYIWDMHYLVISCLLMSLASVFYIYSNGYFRLIYLLGFLMLAGFALQFYGGMNKDFFIKIGMPTLLGVALFFSK
;
A
#
# COMPACT_ATOMS: atom_id res chain seq x y z
N MET A 1 -8.52 -50.98 -47.87
CA MET A 1 -8.97 -49.68 -47.35
C MET A 1 -8.85 -49.73 -45.83
N TYR A 2 -7.74 -49.22 -45.28
CA TYR A 2 -7.47 -49.25 -43.84
C TYR A 2 -7.97 -47.92 -43.26
N ILE A 3 -9.00 -47.97 -42.41
CA ILE A 3 -9.48 -46.80 -41.65
C ILE A 3 -8.59 -46.71 -40.40
N PRO A 4 -7.82 -45.64 -40.17
CA PRO A 4 -7.06 -45.50 -38.95
C PRO A 4 -8.01 -45.21 -37.77
N PRO A 5 -7.71 -45.68 -36.55
CA PRO A 5 -8.54 -45.43 -35.39
C PRO A 5 -8.46 -43.95 -34.97
N PRO A 6 -9.49 -43.41 -34.32
CA PRO A 6 -9.49 -42.03 -33.86
C PRO A 6 -8.38 -41.83 -32.82
N LYS A 7 -7.58 -40.77 -32.98
CA LYS A 7 -6.54 -40.37 -32.03
C LYS A 7 -7.12 -40.26 -30.62
N ALA A 8 -6.67 -41.13 -29.72
CA ALA A 8 -6.98 -41.04 -28.31
C ALA A 8 -6.55 -39.66 -27.78
N LYS A 9 -7.50 -38.86 -27.28
CA LYS A 9 -7.19 -37.60 -26.60
C LYS A 9 -6.34 -37.92 -25.37
N SER A 10 -5.18 -37.28 -25.26
CA SER A 10 -4.23 -37.45 -24.15
C SER A 10 -4.92 -37.43 -22.78
N LYS A 11 -4.56 -38.37 -21.90
CA LYS A 11 -5.01 -38.44 -20.50
C LYS A 11 -4.83 -37.12 -19.73
N ASP A 12 -3.86 -36.30 -20.15
CA ASP A 12 -3.58 -35.00 -19.52
C ASP A 12 -4.70 -33.98 -19.78
N PHE A 13 -5.34 -34.05 -20.96
CA PHE A 13 -6.48 -33.19 -21.30
C PHE A 13 -7.72 -33.50 -20.47
N LEU A 14 -7.90 -34.77 -20.09
CA LEU A 14 -9.01 -35.21 -19.25
C LEU A 14 -8.83 -34.76 -17.79
N ARG A 15 -7.58 -34.83 -17.28
CA ARG A 15 -7.22 -34.35 -15.94
C ARG A 15 -7.38 -32.84 -15.81
N LEU A 16 -7.00 -32.07 -16.84
CA LEU A 16 -7.15 -30.61 -16.85
C LEU A 16 -8.62 -30.18 -16.79
N LYS A 17 -9.51 -30.87 -17.53
CA LYS A 17 -10.96 -30.62 -17.47
C LYS A 17 -11.53 -30.92 -16.08
N ALA A 18 -11.14 -32.03 -15.47
CA ALA A 18 -11.63 -32.41 -14.15
C ALA A 18 -11.25 -31.37 -13.08
N ILE A 19 -10.03 -30.84 -13.12
CA ILE A 19 -9.56 -29.77 -12.24
C ILE A 19 -10.34 -28.48 -12.48
N ALA A 20 -10.59 -28.10 -13.74
CA ALA A 20 -11.36 -26.92 -14.09
C ALA A 20 -12.83 -26.99 -13.61
N TYR A 21 -13.48 -28.15 -13.74
CA TYR A 21 -14.84 -28.34 -13.23
C TYR A 21 -14.89 -28.35 -11.70
N ALA A 22 -13.91 -28.96 -11.02
CA ALA A 22 -13.83 -28.93 -9.56
C ALA A 22 -13.65 -27.49 -9.04
N LEU A 23 -12.79 -26.69 -9.69
CA LEU A 23 -12.64 -25.27 -9.40
C LEU A 23 -13.95 -24.50 -9.62
N LEU A 24 -14.65 -24.76 -10.72
CA LEU A 24 -15.90 -24.06 -11.04
C LEU A 24 -17.02 -24.38 -10.02
N ILE A 25 -17.11 -25.63 -9.56
CA ILE A 25 -18.08 -26.08 -8.55
C ILE A 25 -17.79 -25.48 -7.16
N ILE A 26 -16.52 -25.18 -6.85
CA ILE A 26 -16.14 -24.55 -5.56
C ILE A 26 -16.26 -23.02 -5.63
N VAL A 27 -15.94 -22.42 -6.78
CA VAL A 27 -15.95 -20.95 -6.95
C VAL A 27 -17.37 -20.40 -7.09
N LEU A 28 -18.27 -21.10 -7.78
CA LEU A 28 -19.64 -20.61 -8.03
C LEU A 28 -20.47 -20.42 -6.74
N PRO A 29 -20.47 -21.36 -5.76
CA PRO A 29 -21.14 -21.19 -4.47
C PRO A 29 -20.49 -20.10 -3.62
N CYS A 30 -19.16 -19.94 -3.67
CA CYS A 30 -18.46 -18.83 -3.03
C CYS A 30 -18.91 -17.47 -3.60
N CYS A 31 -19.02 -17.36 -4.93
CA CYS A 31 -19.53 -16.14 -5.57
C CYS A 31 -20.99 -15.84 -5.21
N LEU A 32 -21.85 -16.87 -5.11
CA LEU A 32 -23.26 -16.71 -4.71
C LEU A 32 -23.40 -16.34 -3.23
N PHE A 33 -22.62 -16.96 -2.35
CA PHE A 33 -22.60 -16.64 -0.91
C PHE A 33 -22.11 -15.21 -0.64
N LEU A 34 -21.10 -14.74 -1.40
CA LEU A 34 -20.62 -13.35 -1.37
C LEU A 34 -21.67 -12.35 -1.88
N TYR A 35 -22.61 -12.76 -2.72
CA TYR A 35 -23.69 -11.92 -3.23
C TYR A 35 -24.87 -11.79 -2.26
N THR A 36 -25.18 -12.82 -1.48
CA THR A 36 -26.36 -12.85 -0.58
C THR A 36 -26.15 -12.19 0.79
N CYS A 37 -24.91 -12.09 1.27
CA CYS A 37 -24.60 -11.25 2.42
C CYS A 37 -24.41 -9.82 1.89
N ALA A 38 -25.48 -9.01 1.82
CA ALA A 38 -25.37 -7.59 1.50
C ALA A 38 -24.38 -6.95 2.51
N PRO A 39 -23.11 -6.74 2.12
CA PRO A 39 -22.13 -6.27 3.06
C PRO A 39 -22.48 -4.80 3.32
N LYS A 40 -22.44 -4.39 4.60
CA LYS A 40 -22.40 -2.96 4.93
C LYS A 40 -21.44 -2.27 3.97
N SER A 41 -21.83 -1.12 3.44
CA SER A 41 -20.99 -0.40 2.50
C SER A 41 -19.62 -0.13 3.15
N LYS A 42 -18.58 0.02 2.33
CA LYS A 42 -17.23 0.35 2.84
C LYS A 42 -17.28 1.54 3.80
N LEU A 43 -18.07 2.55 3.47
CA LEU A 43 -18.23 3.77 4.27
C LEU A 43 -19.01 3.52 5.56
N GLU A 44 -20.07 2.71 5.53
CA GLU A 44 -20.81 2.32 6.75
C GLU A 44 -19.93 1.58 7.75
N LYS A 45 -19.00 0.74 7.28
CA LYS A 45 -18.02 0.07 8.15
C LYS A 45 -17.05 1.09 8.77
N GLN A 46 -16.53 2.00 7.95
CA GLN A 46 -15.59 3.04 8.38
C GLN A 46 -16.23 4.05 9.34
N ILE A 47 -17.53 4.30 9.23
CA ILE A 47 -18.24 5.18 10.16
C ILE A 47 -18.50 4.48 11.50
N ALA A 48 -18.74 3.18 11.48
CA ALA A 48 -18.98 2.41 12.70
C ALA A 48 -17.71 2.25 13.55
N GLN A 49 -16.54 2.16 12.92
CA GLN A 49 -15.27 1.98 13.59
C GLN A 49 -14.14 2.65 12.78
N THR A 50 -13.21 3.28 13.49
CA THR A 50 -12.01 3.87 12.90
C THR A 50 -11.26 2.84 12.06
N PRO A 51 -10.92 3.13 10.79
CA PRO A 51 -10.17 2.20 9.95
C PRO A 51 -8.74 2.06 10.46
N GLU A 52 -8.15 0.90 10.24
CA GLU A 52 -6.74 0.63 10.56
C GLU A 52 -5.82 1.60 9.82
N LEU A 53 -4.79 2.09 10.52
CA LEU A 53 -3.74 2.94 9.97
C LEU A 53 -2.41 2.23 10.14
N PHE A 54 -1.53 2.36 9.17
CA PHE A 54 -0.24 1.67 9.17
C PHE A 54 0.90 2.68 9.05
N ASP A 55 2.00 2.42 9.75
CA ASP A 55 3.26 3.13 9.53
C ASP A 55 3.84 2.69 8.19
N GLN A 56 4.19 3.63 7.31
CA GLN A 56 4.68 3.31 5.97
C GLN A 56 6.00 2.52 5.97
N SER A 57 6.85 2.75 6.97
CA SER A 57 8.20 2.15 7.06
C SER A 57 8.14 0.73 7.63
N SER A 58 7.45 0.56 8.76
CA SER A 58 7.34 -0.75 9.42
C SER A 58 6.22 -1.62 8.85
N ASN A 59 5.23 -0.99 8.19
CA ASN A 59 4.00 -1.61 7.71
C ASN A 59 3.20 -2.34 8.80
N GLN A 60 3.42 -1.92 10.06
CA GLN A 60 2.65 -2.34 11.22
C GLN A 60 1.55 -1.33 11.49
N GLU A 61 0.50 -1.78 12.16
CA GLU A 61 -0.59 -0.91 12.59
C GLU A 61 -0.05 0.15 13.57
N ILE A 62 -0.50 1.39 13.43
CA ILE A 62 -0.20 2.46 14.38
C ILE A 62 -0.80 2.07 15.73
N PRO A 63 -0.02 1.99 16.82
CA PRO A 63 -0.54 1.61 18.13
C PRO A 63 -1.62 2.59 18.63
N ASP A 64 -2.58 2.09 19.40
CA ASP A 64 -3.63 2.92 20.03
C ASP A 64 -3.07 4.06 20.89
N SER A 65 -1.88 3.88 21.49
CA SER A 65 -1.21 4.92 22.27
C SER A 65 -0.81 6.16 21.45
N GLN A 66 -0.75 6.01 20.12
CA GLN A 66 -0.44 7.08 19.17
C GLN A 66 -1.69 7.54 18.40
N GLN A 67 -2.87 7.05 18.77
CA GLN A 67 -4.15 7.41 18.19
C GLN A 67 -5.06 8.02 19.25
N LEU A 68 -5.37 9.30 19.10
CA LEU A 68 -6.19 10.07 20.02
C LEU A 68 -7.56 10.33 19.41
N LEU A 69 -8.62 9.96 20.14
CA LEU A 69 -9.99 10.31 19.78
C LEU A 69 -10.33 11.69 20.33
N ILE A 70 -10.74 12.57 19.44
CA ILE A 70 -11.12 13.93 19.75
C ILE A 70 -12.65 13.98 19.93
N PRO A 71 -13.15 14.37 21.12
CA PRO A 71 -14.59 14.45 21.36
C PRO A 71 -15.19 15.63 20.60
N ALA A 72 -16.13 15.36 19.69
CA ALA A 72 -16.80 16.42 18.92
C ALA A 72 -17.56 17.43 19.80
N SER A 73 -17.91 17.05 21.04
CA SER A 73 -18.55 17.93 22.02
C SER A 73 -17.64 19.07 22.53
N ALA A 74 -16.33 19.02 22.25
CA ALA A 74 -15.39 20.08 22.60
C ALA A 74 -15.48 21.31 21.69
N PHE A 75 -16.22 21.21 20.57
CA PHE A 75 -16.21 22.20 19.51
C PHE A 75 -17.51 22.99 19.39
N SER A 76 -17.40 24.20 18.83
CA SER A 76 -18.54 25.06 18.53
C SER A 76 -19.01 24.87 17.09
N SER A 77 -20.22 25.38 16.80
CA SER A 77 -20.76 25.44 15.44
C SER A 77 -20.51 26.79 14.76
N GLU A 78 -19.73 27.66 15.39
CA GLU A 78 -19.46 29.02 14.91
C GLU A 78 -18.26 28.98 13.96
N ALA A 79 -18.30 29.85 12.93
CA ALA A 79 -17.19 29.99 12.01
C ALA A 79 -15.94 30.46 12.77
N LEU A 80 -14.82 29.78 12.55
CA LEU A 80 -13.55 30.12 13.16
C LEU A 80 -12.83 31.17 12.32
N HIS A 81 -12.17 32.10 12.99
CA HIS A 81 -11.25 33.04 12.34
C HIS A 81 -9.90 32.93 13.03
N ILE A 82 -8.91 32.44 12.30
CA ILE A 82 -7.52 32.29 12.77
C ILE A 82 -6.66 33.20 11.90
N ASP A 83 -6.07 34.21 12.51
CA ASP A 83 -5.16 35.13 11.84
C ASP A 83 -3.73 34.58 11.89
N ASN A 84 -3.17 34.32 10.70
CA ASN A 84 -1.81 33.79 10.54
C ASN A 84 -0.71 34.81 10.90
N GLN A 85 -1.04 36.08 11.15
CA GLN A 85 -0.06 37.12 11.53
C GLN A 85 0.06 37.32 13.04
N GLY A 86 -0.87 36.78 13.85
CA GLY A 86 -0.87 36.90 15.30
C GLY A 86 -0.20 35.74 16.04
N ASP A 87 -0.25 35.77 17.38
CA ASP A 87 0.15 34.61 18.20
C ASP A 87 -0.87 33.48 18.02
N ILE A 88 -0.56 32.54 17.13
CA ILE A 88 -1.43 31.41 16.77
C ILE A 88 -1.73 30.54 18.00
N LEU A 89 -0.76 30.34 18.90
CA LEU A 89 -0.96 29.51 20.09
C LEU A 89 -1.98 30.14 21.04
N ALA A 90 -1.87 31.46 21.26
CA ALA A 90 -2.84 32.19 22.07
C ALA A 90 -4.24 32.18 21.44
N GLN A 91 -4.34 32.32 20.12
CA GLN A 91 -5.62 32.27 19.40
C GLN A 91 -6.32 30.91 19.54
N PHE A 92 -5.59 29.80 19.34
CA PHE A 92 -6.14 28.45 19.52
C PHE A 92 -6.67 28.23 20.94
N ARG A 93 -5.97 28.74 21.95
CA ARG A 93 -6.38 28.61 23.36
C ARG A 93 -7.55 29.50 23.76
N ALA A 94 -7.75 30.61 23.07
CA ALA A 94 -8.88 31.52 23.31
C ALA A 94 -10.20 30.95 22.76
N LEU A 95 -10.14 30.11 21.74
CA LEU A 95 -11.29 29.46 21.14
C LEU A 95 -11.74 28.23 21.96
N PRO A 96 -13.00 27.77 21.82
CA PRO A 96 -13.41 26.46 22.32
C PRO A 96 -12.56 25.36 21.66
N HIS A 97 -11.70 24.73 22.45
CA HIS A 97 -10.67 23.82 21.97
C HIS A 97 -10.67 22.52 22.77
N TRP A 98 -10.08 21.50 22.15
CA TRP A 98 -9.64 20.29 22.82
C TRP A 98 -8.12 20.28 22.87
N GLU A 99 -7.55 19.97 24.02
CA GLU A 99 -6.10 19.78 24.19
C GLU A 99 -5.83 18.32 24.56
N SER A 100 -4.87 17.71 23.87
CA SER A 100 -4.44 16.33 24.15
C SER A 100 -3.67 16.24 25.46
N PRO A 101 -3.60 15.06 26.09
CA PRO A 101 -2.53 14.81 27.05
C PRO A 101 -1.16 15.01 26.39
N ILE A 102 -0.16 15.35 27.21
CA ILE A 102 1.22 15.42 26.77
C ILE A 102 1.69 14.01 26.44
N MET A 103 2.21 13.82 25.22
CA MET A 103 2.76 12.56 24.75
C MET A 103 4.25 12.71 24.53
N GLN A 104 5.00 11.72 25.01
CA GLN A 104 6.43 11.64 24.77
C GLN A 104 6.68 10.96 23.44
N VAL A 105 7.23 11.69 22.47
CA VAL A 105 7.61 11.16 21.16
C VAL A 105 9.09 10.85 21.18
N GLN A 106 9.43 9.56 21.04
CA GLN A 106 10.80 9.11 20.82
C GLN A 106 11.05 9.00 19.32
N ASN A 107 12.11 9.65 18.84
CA ASN A 107 12.35 9.77 17.42
C ASN A 107 13.83 9.79 17.05
N ASP A 108 14.25 8.80 16.27
CA ASP A 108 15.62 8.69 15.75
C ASP A 108 15.87 9.65 14.56
N PHE A 109 14.82 10.13 13.91
CA PHE A 109 14.87 10.90 12.65
C PHE A 109 14.42 12.36 12.79
N GLY A 110 14.00 12.79 13.99
CA GLY A 110 13.59 14.18 14.26
C GLY A 110 12.35 14.66 13.50
N GLN A 111 11.44 13.75 13.11
CA GLN A 111 10.23 14.06 12.33
C GLN A 111 8.94 13.48 12.93
N LEU A 112 7.94 14.33 13.16
CA LEU A 112 6.61 13.93 13.60
C LEU A 112 5.64 14.03 12.43
N PHE A 113 5.06 12.89 12.04
CA PHE A 113 3.95 12.86 11.10
C PHE A 113 2.65 12.83 11.87
N MET A 114 1.78 13.78 11.56
CA MET A 114 0.44 13.90 12.11
C MET A 114 -0.57 13.58 11.01
N HIS A 115 -1.58 12.80 11.34
CA HIS A 115 -2.67 12.42 10.44
C HIS A 115 -4.01 12.66 11.13
N LEU A 116 -4.91 13.36 10.46
CA LEU A 116 -6.27 13.58 10.95
C LEU A 116 -7.26 12.92 10.00
N ASP A 117 -8.18 12.15 10.56
CA ASP A 117 -9.32 11.62 9.84
C ASP A 117 -10.57 11.61 10.73
N PHE A 118 -11.74 11.73 10.10
CA PHE A 118 -13.00 11.85 10.84
C PHE A 118 -14.19 11.41 9.99
N ALA A 119 -15.19 10.82 10.65
CA ALA A 119 -16.34 10.24 9.97
C ALA A 119 -17.62 10.41 10.77
N GLY A 120 -18.74 10.39 10.05
CA GLY A 120 -20.04 10.55 10.68
C GLY A 120 -21.20 10.60 9.68
N ILE A 121 -22.29 11.20 10.15
CA ILE A 121 -23.49 11.44 9.35
C ILE A 121 -23.70 12.94 9.24
N GLN A 122 -23.93 13.43 8.03
CA GLN A 122 -24.21 14.84 7.76
C GLN A 122 -25.62 14.97 7.17
N ASN A 123 -26.40 15.92 7.68
CA ASN A 123 -27.75 16.25 7.22
C ASN A 123 -27.86 17.67 6.62
N THR A 124 -26.71 18.25 6.23
CA THR A 124 -26.58 19.60 5.68
C THR A 124 -25.59 19.59 4.53
N ARG A 125 -25.47 20.70 3.80
CA ARG A 125 -24.41 20.92 2.79
C ARG A 125 -23.32 21.88 3.29
N LYS A 126 -23.44 22.38 4.52
CA LYS A 126 -22.37 23.19 5.14
C LYS A 126 -21.22 22.27 5.49
N ASP A 127 -20.01 22.72 5.22
CA ASP A 127 -18.81 21.97 5.56
C ASP A 127 -18.43 22.13 7.04
N ALA A 128 -17.73 21.11 7.55
CA ALA A 128 -17.08 21.15 8.85
C ALA A 128 -15.59 21.39 8.66
N GLU A 129 -15.01 22.24 9.48
CA GLU A 129 -13.60 22.62 9.43
C GLU A 129 -12.94 22.31 10.78
N ILE A 130 -11.82 21.60 10.74
CA ILE A 130 -11.02 21.22 11.91
C ILE A 130 -9.59 21.69 11.69
N TYR A 131 -9.05 22.39 12.69
CA TYR A 131 -7.69 22.86 12.72
C TYR A 131 -6.96 22.23 13.89
N VAL A 132 -5.73 21.75 13.67
CA VAL A 132 -4.94 21.09 14.71
C VAL A 132 -3.53 21.66 14.74
N LEU A 133 -3.12 22.13 15.91
CA LEU A 133 -1.81 22.71 16.18
C LEU A 133 -0.99 21.75 17.04
N ALA A 134 0.24 21.44 16.60
CA ALA A 134 1.20 20.69 17.40
C ALA A 134 2.02 21.65 18.29
N VAL A 135 2.07 21.35 19.59
CA VAL A 135 2.75 22.15 20.61
C VAL A 135 3.88 21.32 21.23
N CYS A 136 5.09 21.85 21.13
CA CYS A 136 6.31 21.26 21.63
C CYS A 136 6.61 21.84 23.01
N HIS A 137 6.90 20.97 23.98
CA HIS A 137 7.23 21.35 25.36
C HIS A 137 8.75 21.31 25.54
N LEU A 138 9.33 22.44 25.91
CA LEU A 138 10.76 22.64 26.19
C LEU A 138 10.91 23.06 27.64
N GLY A 139 10.91 22.07 28.55
CA GLY A 139 10.87 22.32 29.99
C GLY A 139 9.55 23.00 30.40
N SER A 140 9.63 24.23 30.93
CA SER A 140 8.46 25.02 31.31
C SER A 140 7.89 25.86 30.15
N HIS A 141 8.54 25.88 28.98
CA HIS A 141 8.11 26.67 27.83
C HIS A 141 7.36 25.82 26.82
N GLN A 142 6.30 26.40 26.25
CA GLN A 142 5.49 25.79 25.21
C GLN A 142 5.62 26.63 23.94
N THR A 143 5.97 25.98 22.84
CA THR A 143 6.09 26.64 21.54
C THR A 143 5.45 25.77 20.47
N ILE A 144 5.04 26.38 19.37
CA ILE A 144 4.55 25.62 18.21
C ILE A 144 5.69 24.74 17.68
N CYS A 145 5.38 23.49 17.36
CA CYS A 145 6.38 22.61 16.77
C CYS A 145 6.78 23.14 15.37
N PRO A 146 8.08 23.24 15.06
CA PRO A 146 8.53 23.78 13.79
C PRO A 146 8.10 22.88 12.62
N SER A 147 7.57 23.47 11.54
CA SER A 147 7.25 22.72 10.31
C SER A 147 8.52 22.24 9.61
N ASN A 148 8.46 21.09 8.93
CA ASN A 148 9.60 20.62 8.14
C ASN A 148 9.83 21.49 6.89
N SER A 149 11.01 22.09 6.75
CA SER A 149 11.36 22.95 5.61
C SER A 149 11.48 22.21 4.27
N ALA A 150 11.65 20.88 4.28
CA ALA A 150 11.64 20.06 3.08
C ALA A 150 10.23 19.88 2.47
N PHE A 151 9.19 20.05 3.29
CA PHE A 151 7.79 20.04 2.90
C PHE A 151 7.09 21.23 3.55
N PRO A 152 7.38 22.47 3.07
CA PRO A 152 6.91 23.68 3.72
C PRO A 152 5.39 23.69 3.72
N GLN A 153 4.82 23.80 4.92
CA GLN A 153 3.38 24.02 5.09
C GLN A 153 3.10 25.52 4.96
N GLU A 154 2.00 25.87 4.30
CA GLU A 154 1.57 27.27 4.21
C GLU A 154 1.17 27.84 5.58
N GLN A 155 0.77 26.96 6.50
CA GLN A 155 0.25 27.30 7.83
C GLN A 155 0.96 26.46 8.89
N ALA A 156 1.09 27.01 10.10
CA ALA A 156 1.73 26.33 11.23
C ALA A 156 0.87 25.20 11.86
N TYR A 157 -0.38 25.08 11.41
CA TYR A 157 -1.37 24.11 11.86
C TYR A 157 -1.87 23.29 10.68
N LEU A 158 -2.37 22.08 10.98
CA LEU A 158 -3.08 21.26 10.00
C LEU A 158 -4.50 21.80 9.83
N THR A 159 -4.96 21.89 8.58
CA THR A 159 -6.33 22.25 8.22
C THR A 159 -7.01 21.06 7.57
N ALA A 160 -8.22 20.74 8.01
CA ALA A 160 -9.06 19.71 7.43
C ALA A 160 -10.48 20.22 7.25
N SER A 161 -11.06 20.00 6.06
CA SER A 161 -12.40 20.46 5.74
C SER A 161 -13.15 19.40 4.96
N THR A 162 -14.42 19.16 5.28
CA THR A 162 -15.26 18.19 4.55
C THR A 162 -15.53 18.57 3.10
N ASN A 163 -15.17 19.81 2.71
CA ASN A 163 -15.22 20.25 1.32
C ASN A 163 -14.16 19.51 0.46
N ASP A 164 -13.04 19.14 1.07
CA ASP A 164 -11.90 18.54 0.40
C ASP A 164 -11.70 17.09 0.89
N LEU A 165 -11.13 16.21 0.04
CA LEU A 165 -10.68 14.85 0.44
C LEU A 165 -11.71 14.01 1.23
N THR A 166 -13.00 14.19 0.97
CA THR A 166 -14.09 13.53 1.70
C THR A 166 -14.89 12.59 0.80
N GLU A 167 -15.05 11.35 1.25
CA GLU A 167 -15.92 10.37 0.60
C GLU A 167 -17.34 10.49 1.15
N TYR A 168 -18.33 10.57 0.25
CA TYR A 168 -19.75 10.66 0.60
C TYR A 168 -20.55 9.48 0.06
N GLN A 169 -21.55 9.03 0.84
CA GLN A 169 -22.55 8.08 0.39
C GLN A 169 -23.93 8.47 0.90
N THR A 170 -24.92 8.49 0.02
CA THR A 170 -26.32 8.72 0.41
C THR A 170 -26.85 7.58 1.27
N ILE A 171 -27.56 7.93 2.34
CA ILE A 171 -28.21 6.94 3.21
C ILE A 171 -29.52 6.51 2.55
N GLY A 172 -29.67 5.23 2.26
CA GLY A 172 -30.89 4.67 1.65
C GLY A 172 -32.13 5.02 2.47
N GLY A 173 -33.20 5.50 1.80
CA GLY A 173 -34.46 5.89 2.45
C GLY A 173 -34.53 7.33 2.98
N SER A 174 -33.44 8.11 2.94
CA SER A 174 -33.40 9.48 3.48
C SER A 174 -33.89 10.60 2.53
N ALA A 175 -34.59 10.26 1.43
CA ALA A 175 -34.93 11.20 0.35
C ALA A 175 -33.75 12.06 -0.16
N GLY A 176 -32.50 11.56 -0.01
CA GLY A 176 -31.29 12.27 -0.41
C GLY A 176 -30.89 13.44 0.49
N LYS A 177 -31.34 13.47 1.75
CA LYS A 177 -31.05 14.55 2.71
C LYS A 177 -29.98 14.21 3.75
N SER A 178 -29.52 12.96 3.78
CA SER A 178 -28.54 12.47 4.74
C SER A 178 -27.44 11.68 4.04
N TRP A 179 -26.20 11.98 4.40
CA TRP A 179 -25.02 11.33 3.85
C TRP A 179 -24.15 10.78 4.96
N TYR A 180 -23.64 9.58 4.73
CA TYR A 180 -22.42 9.10 5.35
C TYR A 180 -21.25 9.89 4.78
N TYR A 181 -20.33 10.33 5.64
CA TYR A 181 -19.09 10.98 5.21
C TYR A 181 -17.87 10.36 5.91
N TYR A 182 -16.76 10.32 5.19
CA TYR A 182 -15.44 10.01 5.73
C TYR A 182 -14.42 10.95 5.11
N ALA A 183 -13.92 11.88 5.91
CA ALA A 183 -12.88 12.82 5.55
C ALA A 183 -11.52 12.25 5.97
N LYS A 184 -10.59 12.10 5.03
CA LYS A 184 -9.34 11.36 5.26
C LYS A 184 -8.16 11.95 4.49
N GLY A 185 -6.96 11.62 4.93
CA GLY A 185 -5.74 11.97 4.22
C GLY A 185 -5.20 13.37 4.54
N TYR A 186 -5.68 14.03 5.59
CA TYR A 186 -5.08 15.28 6.06
C TYR A 186 -3.85 14.96 6.87
N THR A 187 -2.70 15.40 6.40
CA THR A 187 -1.41 15.10 7.03
C THR A 187 -0.59 16.35 7.24
N ALA A 188 0.11 16.41 8.37
CA ALA A 188 1.09 17.44 8.65
C ALA A 188 2.42 16.84 9.11
N GLN A 189 3.50 17.57 8.87
CA GLN A 189 4.84 17.14 9.26
C GLN A 189 5.55 18.23 10.06
N TYR A 190 5.96 17.86 11.27
CA TYR A 190 6.70 18.71 12.19
C TYR A 190 8.09 18.15 12.44
N LEU A 191 9.01 19.03 12.84
CA LEU A 191 10.35 18.69 13.27
C LEU A 191 10.37 18.56 14.79
N ILE A 192 10.97 17.47 15.24
CA ILE A 192 11.26 17.20 16.65
C ILE A 192 12.75 17.46 16.84
N SER A 193 13.08 18.43 17.69
CA SER A 193 14.46 18.92 17.83
C SER A 193 15.33 18.04 18.74
N THR A 194 14.73 17.18 19.54
CA THR A 194 15.42 16.30 20.50
C THR A 194 15.06 14.83 20.27
N PRO A 195 15.94 13.86 20.60
CA PRO A 195 15.64 12.43 20.43
C PRO A 195 14.39 11.97 21.17
N VAL A 196 14.05 12.67 22.25
CA VAL A 196 12.82 12.53 23.01
C VAL A 196 12.25 13.93 23.21
N GLN A 197 10.98 14.13 22.82
CA GLN A 197 10.31 15.42 22.99
C GLN A 197 8.88 15.20 23.46
N ASP A 198 8.46 16.04 24.40
CA ASP A 198 7.09 16.08 24.88
C ASP A 198 6.26 16.97 23.95
N VAL A 199 5.17 16.43 23.42
CA VAL A 199 4.29 17.07 22.44
C VAL A 199 2.84 16.98 22.91
N SER A 200 2.08 18.07 22.79
CA SER A 200 0.63 18.07 22.89
C SER A 200 -0.01 18.65 21.62
N PHE A 201 -1.30 18.42 21.46
CA PHE A 201 -2.06 18.86 20.30
C PHE A 201 -3.25 19.68 20.76
N ILE A 202 -3.46 20.83 20.12
CA ILE A 202 -4.64 21.66 20.35
C ILE A 202 -5.47 21.63 19.09
N ALA A 203 -6.70 21.16 19.20
CA ALA A 203 -7.66 21.13 18.12
C ALA A 203 -8.75 22.19 18.36
N VAL A 204 -9.13 22.91 17.31
CA VAL A 204 -10.31 23.77 17.25
C VAL A 204 -11.11 23.39 16.01
N ALA A 205 -12.44 23.46 16.08
CA ALA A 205 -13.27 23.12 14.95
C ALA A 205 -14.56 23.94 14.89
N SER A 206 -15.04 24.15 13.66
CA SER A 206 -16.38 24.62 13.34
C SER A 206 -17.16 23.43 12.80
N ILE A 207 -18.00 22.82 13.64
CA ILE A 207 -18.83 21.66 13.26
C ILE A 207 -20.30 22.08 13.28
N PRO A 208 -20.99 22.15 12.12
CA PRO A 208 -22.40 22.51 12.09
C PRO A 208 -23.26 21.54 12.90
N GLN A 209 -24.29 22.04 13.58
CA GLN A 209 -25.15 21.24 14.48
C GLN A 209 -25.84 20.04 13.81
N GLN A 210 -25.97 20.05 12.48
CA GLN A 210 -26.57 18.95 11.71
C GLN A 210 -25.58 17.81 11.40
N TYR A 211 -24.34 17.88 11.89
CA TYR A 211 -23.39 16.79 11.88
C TYR A 211 -23.56 15.91 13.12
N GLN A 212 -23.63 14.60 12.87
CA GLN A 212 -23.48 13.57 13.89
C GLN A 212 -22.12 12.93 13.69
N SER A 213 -21.09 13.58 14.25
CA SER A 213 -19.74 13.02 14.26
C SER A 213 -19.73 11.72 15.07
N LYS A 214 -19.24 10.64 14.47
CA LYS A 214 -19.08 9.36 15.17
C LYS A 214 -17.72 9.28 15.85
N TRP A 215 -16.70 9.75 15.16
CA TRP A 215 -15.35 9.81 15.67
C TRP A 215 -14.55 10.86 14.89
N ILE A 216 -13.62 11.49 15.59
CA ILE A 216 -12.57 12.33 15.04
C ILE A 216 -11.29 11.76 15.62
N ARG A 217 -10.33 11.38 14.78
CA ARG A 217 -9.10 10.73 15.23
C ARG A 217 -7.89 11.52 14.75
N LEU A 218 -7.00 11.76 15.70
CA LEU A 218 -5.66 12.25 15.45
C LEU A 218 -4.67 11.10 15.65
N SER A 219 -3.83 10.83 14.66
CA SER A 219 -2.82 9.78 14.73
C SER A 219 -1.45 10.37 14.48
N THR A 220 -0.46 9.86 15.20
CA THR A 220 0.92 10.35 15.11
C THR A 220 1.89 9.21 14.83
N ALA A 221 2.93 9.45 14.05
CA ALA A 221 3.98 8.47 13.79
C ALA A 221 5.31 9.16 13.48
N THR A 222 6.40 8.39 13.46
CA THR A 222 7.73 8.87 13.06
C THR A 222 7.97 8.74 11.55
N HIS A 223 7.09 8.04 10.82
CA HIS A 223 7.05 7.94 9.36
C HIS A 223 5.66 8.30 8.84
N PRO A 224 5.48 8.49 7.52
CA PRO A 224 4.16 8.74 6.97
C PRO A 224 3.16 7.63 7.30
N ILE A 225 1.91 8.02 7.56
CA ILE A 225 0.82 7.11 7.91
C ILE A 225 0.00 6.79 6.66
N VAL A 226 -0.34 5.53 6.45
CA VAL A 226 -1.12 5.05 5.29
C VAL A 226 -2.35 4.26 5.71
N HIS A 227 -3.44 4.34 4.92
CA HIS A 227 -4.73 3.68 5.19
C HIS A 227 -4.79 2.20 4.76
N THR A 228 -3.74 1.71 4.09
CA THR A 228 -3.71 0.34 3.56
C THR A 228 -2.34 -0.24 3.79
N GLN A 229 -2.32 -1.46 4.33
CA GLN A 229 -1.10 -2.24 4.41
C GLN A 229 -0.50 -2.41 3.01
N THR A 230 0.74 -2.00 2.85
CA THR A 230 1.50 -2.33 1.64
C THR A 230 1.80 -3.83 1.71
N SER A 231 1.37 -4.60 0.70
CA SER A 231 1.73 -6.02 0.64
C SER A 231 3.24 -6.15 0.71
N TYR A 232 3.75 -7.17 1.40
CA TYR A 232 5.18 -7.50 1.45
C TYR A 232 5.84 -7.41 0.06
N PHE A 233 5.14 -7.87 -0.98
CA PHE A 233 5.64 -7.87 -2.35
C PHE A 233 5.86 -6.48 -2.96
N PHE A 234 5.15 -5.45 -2.47
CA PHE A 234 5.29 -4.05 -2.88
C PHE A 234 6.25 -3.25 -2.00
N GLN A 235 6.92 -3.90 -1.06
CA GLN A 235 7.93 -3.29 -0.22
C GLN A 235 9.31 -3.41 -0.84
N SER A 236 10.19 -2.48 -0.46
CA SER A 236 11.63 -2.53 -0.76
C SER A 236 12.48 -2.97 0.44
N HIS A 237 11.87 -3.03 1.63
CA HIS A 237 12.56 -3.33 2.87
C HIS A 237 13.06 -4.79 2.89
N HIS A 238 14.37 -5.00 3.01
CA HIS A 238 15.05 -6.30 2.87
C HIS A 238 15.27 -6.82 1.44
N SER A 239 14.90 -6.08 0.39
CA SER A 239 15.12 -6.53 -1.00
C SER A 239 16.60 -6.80 -1.31
N LYS A 240 17.52 -6.06 -0.65
CA LYS A 240 18.98 -6.26 -0.68
C LYS A 240 19.39 -7.69 -0.32
N TYR A 241 18.70 -8.34 0.62
CA TYR A 241 19.05 -9.70 1.05
C TYR A 241 18.78 -10.74 -0.04
N TYR A 242 17.68 -10.58 -0.78
CA TYR A 242 17.36 -11.47 -1.89
C TYR A 242 18.37 -11.35 -3.04
N LYS A 243 18.97 -10.18 -3.26
CA LYS A 243 20.01 -9.98 -4.28
C LYS A 243 21.23 -10.88 -4.03
N PHE A 244 21.56 -11.22 -2.79
CA PHE A 244 22.66 -12.15 -2.48
C PHE A 244 22.40 -13.58 -2.96
N LEU A 245 21.14 -13.99 -3.18
CA LEU A 245 20.82 -15.31 -3.74
C LEU A 245 21.36 -15.49 -5.17
N LEU A 246 21.69 -14.41 -5.89
CA LEU A 246 22.36 -14.49 -7.19
C LEU A 246 23.71 -15.21 -7.11
N LEU A 247 24.38 -15.17 -5.96
CA LEU A 247 25.66 -15.89 -5.74
C LEU A 247 25.50 -17.41 -5.79
N LEU A 248 24.27 -17.93 -5.65
CA LEU A 248 23.99 -19.36 -5.78
C LEU A 248 23.90 -19.83 -7.23
N LEU A 249 23.63 -18.93 -8.19
CA LEU A 249 23.51 -19.28 -9.61
C LEU A 249 24.76 -19.95 -10.20
N PRO A 250 26.00 -19.45 -10.00
CA PRO A 250 27.20 -20.13 -10.50
C PRO A 250 27.41 -21.50 -9.85
N ILE A 251 27.03 -21.68 -8.58
CA ILE A 251 27.11 -22.97 -7.88
C ILE A 251 26.15 -23.98 -8.54
N ILE A 252 24.90 -23.58 -8.78
CA ILE A 252 23.90 -24.40 -9.45
C ILE A 252 24.37 -24.74 -10.87
N ALA A 253 24.88 -23.76 -11.62
CA ALA A 253 25.41 -23.99 -12.96
C ALA A 253 26.58 -24.98 -12.96
N GLY A 254 27.48 -24.91 -11.98
CA GLY A 254 28.58 -25.87 -11.82
C GLY A 254 28.11 -27.29 -11.50
N ILE A 255 27.12 -27.43 -10.59
CA ILE A 255 26.52 -28.73 -10.28
C ILE A 255 25.87 -29.34 -11.52
N MET A 256 25.13 -28.54 -12.29
CA MET A 256 24.49 -28.99 -13.52
C MET A 256 25.53 -29.37 -14.58
N PHE A 257 26.63 -28.64 -14.69
CA PHE A 257 27.73 -28.99 -15.60
C PHE A 257 28.30 -30.38 -15.29
N LEU A 258 28.54 -30.68 -14.02
CA LEU A 258 29.04 -32.00 -13.58
C LEU A 258 28.03 -33.13 -13.87
N HIS A 259 26.73 -32.85 -13.78
CA HIS A 259 25.68 -33.85 -14.01
C HIS A 259 25.42 -34.13 -15.49
N TYR A 260 25.33 -33.08 -16.32
CA TYR A 260 24.97 -33.20 -17.73
C TYR A 260 26.18 -33.37 -18.68
N GLN A 261 27.40 -33.18 -18.18
CA GLN A 261 28.67 -33.40 -18.91
C GLN A 261 28.80 -32.63 -20.23
N GLY A 262 28.07 -31.54 -20.41
CA GLY A 262 28.11 -30.72 -21.62
C GLY A 262 26.85 -29.91 -21.85
N PHE A 263 26.82 -29.22 -23.00
CA PHE A 263 25.70 -28.41 -23.46
C PHE A 263 25.05 -29.05 -24.69
N GLU A 264 23.72 -28.97 -24.81
CA GLU A 264 22.99 -29.59 -25.92
C GLU A 264 23.21 -28.85 -27.26
N SER A 265 23.25 -27.51 -27.25
CA SER A 265 23.43 -26.69 -28.45
C SER A 265 24.03 -25.33 -28.11
N THR A 266 24.85 -24.79 -29.02
CA THR A 266 25.42 -23.44 -28.92
C THR A 266 24.35 -22.35 -28.97
N GLN A 267 23.24 -22.59 -29.67
CA GLN A 267 22.11 -21.65 -29.73
C GLN A 267 21.37 -21.57 -28.39
N VAL A 268 21.13 -22.72 -27.75
CA VAL A 268 20.53 -22.82 -26.40
C VAL A 268 21.44 -22.16 -25.37
N LEU A 269 22.75 -22.41 -25.46
CA LEU A 269 23.75 -21.78 -24.60
C LEU A 269 23.73 -20.25 -24.74
N ALA A 270 23.78 -19.72 -25.96
CA ALA A 270 23.81 -18.28 -26.20
C ALA A 270 22.54 -17.59 -25.70
N LEU A 271 21.37 -18.15 -26.01
CA LEU A 271 20.08 -17.59 -25.59
C LEU A 271 19.88 -17.69 -24.07
N GLY A 272 20.35 -18.78 -23.46
CA GLY A 272 20.33 -18.98 -22.01
C GLY A 272 21.23 -18.00 -21.26
N ILE A 273 22.45 -17.77 -21.76
CA ILE A 273 23.38 -16.79 -21.17
C ILE A 273 22.81 -15.37 -21.32
N LEU A 274 22.26 -15.01 -22.48
CA LEU A 274 21.68 -13.67 -22.69
C LEU A 274 20.51 -13.42 -21.73
N SER A 275 19.62 -14.41 -21.60
CA SER A 275 18.51 -14.38 -20.64
C SER A 275 19.02 -14.27 -19.19
N LEU A 276 20.04 -15.05 -18.83
CA LEU A 276 20.65 -15.03 -17.51
C LEU A 276 21.24 -13.66 -17.16
N ILE A 277 21.99 -13.05 -18.08
CA ILE A 277 22.56 -11.70 -17.90
C ILE A 277 21.44 -10.68 -17.69
N PHE A 278 20.42 -10.70 -18.55
CA PHE A 278 19.30 -9.77 -18.48
C PHE A 278 18.57 -9.85 -17.12
N PHE A 279 18.25 -11.05 -16.65
CA PHE A 279 17.54 -11.21 -15.38
C PHE A 279 18.42 -10.95 -14.16
N THR A 280 19.72 -11.24 -14.23
CA THR A 280 20.67 -10.90 -13.16
C THR A 280 20.80 -9.39 -13.01
N LEU A 281 20.97 -8.66 -14.12
CA LEU A 281 20.99 -7.19 -14.12
C LEU A 281 19.66 -6.61 -13.62
N SER A 282 18.54 -7.15 -14.10
CA SER A 282 17.20 -6.73 -13.65
C SER A 282 17.01 -6.94 -12.14
N THR A 283 17.47 -8.08 -11.59
CA THR A 283 17.43 -8.36 -10.15
C THR A 283 18.24 -7.32 -9.36
N TYR A 284 19.36 -6.85 -9.90
CA TYR A 284 20.19 -5.85 -9.24
C TYR A 284 19.58 -4.44 -9.27
N ILE A 285 19.00 -4.05 -10.41
CA ILE A 285 18.44 -2.72 -10.64
C ILE A 285 17.14 -2.49 -9.84
N TRP A 286 16.29 -3.51 -9.72
CA TRP A 286 15.01 -3.35 -9.04
C TRP A 286 15.11 -3.43 -7.52
N ASP A 287 14.25 -2.68 -6.84
CA ASP A 287 14.24 -2.61 -5.38
C ASP A 287 12.97 -3.18 -4.73
N MET A 288 11.89 -3.38 -5.49
CA MET A 288 10.66 -3.99 -4.98
C MET A 288 10.76 -5.51 -4.93
N HIS A 289 10.27 -6.13 -3.85
CA HIS A 289 10.35 -7.58 -3.65
C HIS A 289 9.77 -8.39 -4.80
N TYR A 290 8.60 -8.04 -5.33
CA TYR A 290 8.01 -8.82 -6.41
C TYR A 290 8.88 -8.83 -7.67
N LEU A 291 9.53 -7.71 -7.99
CA LEU A 291 10.43 -7.59 -9.13
C LEU A 291 11.70 -8.42 -8.91
N VAL A 292 12.31 -8.29 -7.74
CA VAL A 292 13.55 -9.00 -7.38
C VAL A 292 13.32 -10.51 -7.37
N ILE A 293 12.25 -10.99 -6.70
CA ILE A 293 11.93 -12.42 -6.61
C ILE A 293 11.57 -12.99 -7.99
N SER A 294 10.79 -12.26 -8.79
CA SER A 294 10.44 -12.71 -10.14
C SER A 294 11.68 -12.82 -11.04
N CYS A 295 12.57 -11.83 -11.00
CA CYS A 295 13.81 -11.87 -11.77
C CYS A 295 14.77 -12.96 -11.28
N LEU A 296 14.82 -13.25 -9.97
CA LEU A 296 15.57 -14.38 -9.41
C LEU A 296 15.07 -15.74 -9.92
N LEU A 297 13.74 -15.92 -10.01
CA LEU A 297 13.16 -17.13 -10.59
C LEU A 297 13.51 -17.25 -12.07
N MET A 298 13.44 -16.16 -12.83
CA MET A 298 13.77 -16.17 -14.25
C MET A 298 15.28 -16.34 -14.53
N SER A 299 16.16 -15.83 -13.69
CA SER A 299 17.60 -16.08 -13.78
C SER A 299 17.91 -17.55 -13.47
N LEU A 300 17.27 -18.12 -12.45
CA LEU A 300 17.33 -19.57 -12.19
C LEU A 300 16.84 -20.38 -13.38
N ALA A 301 15.68 -20.04 -13.95
CA ALA A 301 15.15 -20.70 -15.14
C ALA A 301 16.14 -20.64 -16.32
N SER A 302 16.87 -19.54 -16.48
CA SER A 302 17.89 -19.38 -17.53
C SER A 302 19.05 -20.36 -17.35
N VAL A 303 19.49 -20.62 -16.10
CA VAL A 303 20.49 -21.67 -15.81
C VAL A 303 19.97 -23.05 -16.21
N PHE A 304 18.73 -23.38 -15.85
CA PHE A 304 18.12 -24.67 -16.23
C PHE A 304 17.95 -24.82 -17.75
N TYR A 305 17.66 -23.72 -18.44
CA TYR A 305 17.52 -23.68 -19.89
C TYR A 305 18.84 -23.96 -20.61
N ILE A 306 19.99 -23.46 -20.10
CA ILE A 306 21.33 -23.72 -20.68
C ILE A 306 21.61 -25.23 -20.78
N TYR A 307 21.16 -26.00 -19.79
CA TYR A 307 21.30 -27.46 -19.76
C TYR A 307 20.06 -28.19 -20.28
N SER A 308 19.16 -27.47 -20.96
CA SER A 308 18.00 -28.04 -21.61
C SER A 308 17.05 -28.81 -20.70
N ASN A 309 17.04 -28.48 -19.41
CA ASN A 309 16.21 -29.15 -18.43
C ASN A 309 14.76 -28.61 -18.47
N GLY A 310 13.77 -29.48 -18.74
CA GLY A 310 12.36 -29.11 -18.86
C GLY A 310 11.75 -28.33 -17.68
N TYR A 311 12.35 -28.39 -16.49
CA TYR A 311 11.92 -27.58 -15.33
C TYR A 311 12.04 -26.07 -15.59
N PHE A 312 12.89 -25.63 -16.53
CA PHE A 312 13.03 -24.21 -16.87
C PHE A 312 11.67 -23.58 -17.21
N ARG A 313 10.78 -24.30 -17.90
CA ARG A 313 9.47 -23.81 -18.34
C ARG A 313 8.58 -23.43 -17.16
N LEU A 314 8.56 -24.27 -16.14
CA LEU A 314 7.73 -24.07 -14.95
C LEU A 314 8.28 -22.93 -14.09
N ILE A 315 9.59 -22.93 -13.84
CA ILE A 315 10.25 -21.89 -13.05
C ILE A 315 10.09 -20.52 -13.73
N TYR A 316 10.27 -20.48 -15.05
CA TYR A 316 10.09 -19.26 -15.84
C TYR A 316 8.65 -18.76 -15.78
N LEU A 317 7.67 -19.65 -15.98
CA LEU A 317 6.25 -19.29 -15.93
C LEU A 317 5.85 -18.78 -14.55
N LEU A 318 6.34 -19.40 -13.47
CA LEU A 318 6.08 -18.96 -12.11
C LEU A 318 6.61 -17.54 -11.86
N GLY A 319 7.88 -17.29 -12.23
CA GLY A 319 8.46 -15.95 -12.15
C GLY A 319 7.70 -14.93 -12.99
N PHE A 320 7.24 -15.31 -14.19
CA PHE A 320 6.49 -14.43 -15.08
C PHE A 320 5.09 -14.10 -14.57
N LEU A 321 4.35 -15.08 -14.07
CA LEU A 321 3.02 -14.86 -13.51
C LEU A 321 3.08 -13.99 -12.26
N MET A 322 4.10 -14.18 -11.42
CA MET A 322 4.35 -13.33 -10.26
C MET A 322 4.62 -11.89 -10.71
N LEU A 323 5.51 -11.68 -11.67
CA LEU A 323 5.80 -10.36 -12.24
C LEU A 323 4.55 -9.69 -12.79
N ALA A 324 3.80 -10.38 -13.65
CA ALA A 324 2.62 -9.84 -14.32
C ALA A 324 1.47 -9.57 -13.34
N GLY A 325 1.21 -10.48 -12.40
CA GLY A 325 0.14 -10.33 -11.41
C GLY A 325 0.37 -9.13 -10.50
N PHE A 326 1.57 -9.02 -9.94
CA PHE A 326 1.90 -7.89 -9.06
C PHE A 326 2.07 -6.58 -9.82
N ALA A 327 2.61 -6.59 -11.05
CA ALA A 327 2.64 -5.39 -11.88
C ALA A 327 1.22 -4.89 -12.23
N LEU A 328 0.30 -5.80 -12.57
CA LEU A 328 -1.08 -5.45 -12.87
C LEU A 328 -1.78 -4.79 -11.67
N GLN A 329 -1.56 -5.34 -10.48
CA GLN A 329 -2.11 -4.78 -9.24
C GLN A 329 -1.45 -3.44 -8.87
N PHE A 330 -0.13 -3.32 -9.00
CA PHE A 330 0.61 -2.11 -8.64
C PHE A 330 0.27 -0.92 -9.53
N TYR A 331 0.14 -1.16 -10.84
CA TYR A 331 -0.12 -0.11 -11.84
C TYR A 331 -1.61 0.11 -12.12
N GLY A 332 -2.50 -0.58 -11.40
CA GLY A 332 -3.95 -0.41 -11.53
C GLY A 332 -4.51 -0.86 -12.88
N GLY A 333 -3.85 -1.81 -13.56
CA GLY A 333 -4.27 -2.33 -14.86
C GLY A 333 -3.16 -2.36 -15.92
N MET A 334 -3.54 -2.69 -17.16
CA MET A 334 -2.63 -2.78 -18.31
C MET A 334 -2.37 -1.40 -18.91
N ASN A 335 -1.43 -0.66 -18.34
CA ASN A 335 -1.01 0.66 -18.82
C ASN A 335 0.40 0.63 -19.43
N LYS A 336 0.89 1.80 -19.89
CA LYS A 336 2.23 1.92 -20.48
C LYS A 336 3.33 1.40 -19.54
N ASP A 337 3.24 1.71 -18.25
CA ASP A 337 4.24 1.30 -17.26
C ASP A 337 4.24 -0.22 -17.05
N PHE A 338 3.06 -0.84 -17.01
CA PHE A 338 2.92 -2.29 -17.00
C PHE A 338 3.66 -2.93 -18.20
N PHE A 339 3.40 -2.47 -19.42
CA PHE A 339 4.05 -3.01 -20.62
C PHE A 339 5.56 -2.81 -20.64
N ILE A 340 6.07 -1.68 -20.13
CA ILE A 340 7.51 -1.44 -20.01
C ILE A 340 8.17 -2.49 -19.09
N LYS A 341 7.50 -2.88 -18.00
CA LYS A 341 8.05 -3.88 -17.06
C LYS A 341 7.96 -5.31 -17.58
N ILE A 342 6.89 -5.67 -18.26
CA ILE A 342 6.66 -7.07 -18.68
C ILE A 342 7.12 -7.39 -20.11
N GLY A 343 7.38 -6.38 -20.94
CA GLY A 343 7.62 -6.56 -22.39
C GLY A 343 8.85 -7.42 -22.70
N MET A 344 10.03 -7.04 -22.19
CA MET A 344 11.27 -7.79 -22.40
C MET A 344 11.23 -9.21 -21.82
N PRO A 345 10.74 -9.43 -20.57
CA PRO A 345 10.46 -10.77 -20.07
C PRO A 345 9.54 -11.57 -21.01
N THR A 346 8.47 -10.98 -21.54
CA THR A 346 7.58 -11.70 -22.45
C THR A 346 8.31 -12.17 -23.72
N LEU A 347 9.10 -11.30 -24.34
CA LEU A 347 9.87 -11.64 -25.55
C LEU A 347 10.90 -12.74 -25.30
N LEU A 348 11.64 -12.65 -24.20
CA LEU A 348 12.60 -13.69 -23.80
C LEU A 348 11.91 -15.02 -23.52
N GLY A 349 10.77 -15.00 -22.84
CA GLY A 349 9.96 -16.19 -22.58
C GLY A 349 9.57 -16.87 -23.89
N VAL A 350 8.96 -16.13 -24.81
CA VAL A 350 8.59 -16.63 -26.14
C VAL A 350 9.81 -17.24 -26.85
N ALA A 351 10.94 -16.53 -26.86
CA ALA A 351 12.16 -17.04 -27.48
C ALA A 351 12.62 -18.37 -26.86
N LEU A 352 12.63 -18.49 -25.53
CA LEU A 352 13.01 -19.70 -24.78
C LEU A 352 12.05 -20.89 -25.03
N PHE A 353 10.77 -20.62 -25.28
CA PHE A 353 9.77 -21.67 -25.53
C PHE A 353 9.83 -22.23 -26.96
N PHE A 354 10.20 -21.41 -27.94
CA PHE A 354 10.23 -21.77 -29.37
C PHE A 354 11.62 -22.13 -29.91
N SER A 355 12.69 -21.86 -29.18
CA SER A 355 14.07 -22.18 -29.58
C SER A 355 14.46 -23.65 -29.39
N LYS A 356 13.53 -24.49 -28.93
CA LYS A 356 13.73 -25.92 -28.66
C LYS A 356 12.94 -26.80 -29.58
#